data_AF-A0AAQ3SX82-F1
#
_entry.id   AF-A0AAQ3SX82-F1
#
_cell.length_a   1.000
_cell.length_b   1.000
_cell.length_c   1.000
_cell.angle_alpha   90.00
_cell.angle_beta   90.00
_cell.angle_gamma   90.00
#
_symmetry.space_group_name_H-M   'P 1'
#
loop_
_entity.id
_entity.type
_entity.pdbx_description
1 polymer ?
#
loop_
_entity_poly.entity_id
_entity_poly.type
_entity_poly.pdbx_seq_one_letter_code
_entity_poly.pdbx_strand_id
1 'polypeptide(L)'
;MSAEDRLSALPDGLLHAIMSFLLAPQAVQMSLLSRRWRHLWRSAPLIKIDSHDFGISGISSRDTMDERWARFEDFATNLLLFHDNISSLGAFRLRSRLHNMCHVDRWVRRGIEYCPSVLQIQILGFDHGFKLPVDMLIENSDKFPIFDNMRTLDLYGCFCNEYELNDKLEALRSFIKNAPCLEKLILQYCMYYSFSDSEWEPERKNITLHRHGNIFQCQKLKLIEVIYDYDHDHQLIELLWSLGRSLPDASIKLSKIELFP
;
A
#
# COMPACT_ATOMS: atom_id res chain seq x y z
N MET A 1 -33.08 -31.35 14.06
CA MET A 1 -31.87 -31.11 14.87
C MET A 1 -31.02 -30.13 14.08
N SER A 2 -30.88 -28.87 14.51
CA SER A 2 -29.96 -27.95 13.84
C SER A 2 -28.54 -28.47 14.07
N ALA A 3 -27.73 -28.51 13.02
CA ALA A 3 -26.30 -28.77 13.17
C ALA A 3 -25.75 -27.84 14.26
N GLU A 4 -25.12 -28.43 15.28
CA GLU A 4 -24.52 -27.66 16.36
C GLU A 4 -23.47 -26.72 15.74
N ASP A 5 -23.62 -25.41 15.96
CA ASP A 5 -22.70 -24.41 15.41
C ASP A 5 -21.38 -24.42 16.20
N ARG A 6 -20.57 -25.44 15.94
CA ARG A 6 -19.29 -25.70 16.60
C ARG A 6 -18.27 -24.59 16.33
N LEU A 7 -18.42 -23.88 15.21
CA LEU A 7 -17.59 -22.72 14.88
C LEU A 7 -17.89 -21.56 15.83
N SER A 8 -19.16 -21.26 16.09
CA SER A 8 -19.55 -20.24 17.07
C SER A 8 -19.27 -20.63 18.52
N ALA A 9 -18.90 -21.88 18.82
CA ALA A 9 -18.50 -22.29 20.17
C ALA A 9 -17.02 -21.94 20.49
N LEU A 10 -16.22 -21.58 19.49
CA LEU A 10 -14.81 -21.24 19.68
C LEU A 10 -14.64 -19.95 20.53
N PRO A 11 -13.57 -19.83 21.32
CA PRO A 11 -13.20 -18.58 22.00
C PRO A 11 -12.92 -17.45 21.00
N ASP A 12 -13.16 -16.21 21.41
CA ASP A 12 -13.03 -15.03 20.52
C ASP A 12 -11.64 -14.89 19.92
N GLY A 13 -10.58 -15.25 20.65
CA GLY A 13 -9.21 -15.24 20.10
C GLY A 13 -9.03 -16.16 18.88
N LEU A 14 -9.65 -17.34 18.87
CA LEU A 14 -9.60 -18.24 17.72
C LEU A 14 -10.46 -17.75 16.57
N LEU A 15 -11.60 -17.12 16.88
CA LEU A 15 -12.44 -16.50 15.86
C LEU A 15 -11.70 -15.35 15.15
N HIS A 16 -11.00 -14.49 15.89
CA HIS A 16 -10.16 -13.44 15.31
C HIS A 16 -8.98 -14.01 14.52
N ALA A 17 -8.38 -15.12 14.97
CA ALA A 17 -7.34 -15.82 14.22
C ALA A 17 -7.88 -16.34 12.88
N ILE A 18 -9.05 -16.99 12.86
CA ILE A 18 -9.70 -17.42 11.61
C ILE A 18 -9.95 -16.22 10.70
N MET A 19 -10.51 -15.13 11.22
CA MET A 19 -10.77 -13.91 10.47
C MET A 19 -9.51 -13.30 9.84
N SER A 20 -8.36 -13.43 10.52
CA SER A 20 -7.07 -12.95 10.01
C SER A 20 -6.58 -13.69 8.76
N PHE A 21 -7.07 -14.91 8.51
CA PHE A 21 -6.73 -15.67 7.30
C PHE A 21 -7.67 -15.40 6.11
N LEU A 22 -8.78 -14.68 6.34
CA LEU A 22 -9.80 -14.45 5.31
C LEU A 22 -9.52 -13.18 4.51
N LEU A 23 -9.93 -13.19 3.23
CA LEU A 23 -10.08 -11.96 2.45
C LEU A 23 -11.22 -11.15 3.05
N ALA A 24 -11.19 -9.81 2.93
CA ALA A 24 -12.24 -8.99 3.52
C ALA A 24 -13.66 -9.37 3.06
N PRO A 25 -13.93 -9.70 1.78
CA PRO A 25 -15.26 -10.14 1.36
C PRO A 25 -15.70 -11.43 2.07
N GLN A 26 -14.79 -12.38 2.24
CA GLN A 26 -15.04 -13.64 2.94
C GLN A 26 -15.29 -13.38 4.43
N ALA A 27 -14.49 -12.51 5.05
CA ALA A 27 -14.64 -12.10 6.45
C ALA A 27 -16.03 -11.51 6.71
N VAL A 28 -16.51 -10.64 5.82
CA VAL A 28 -17.87 -10.08 5.90
C VAL A 28 -18.92 -11.17 5.65
N GLN A 29 -18.72 -12.10 4.72
CA GLN A 29 -19.66 -13.22 4.48
C GLN A 29 -19.82 -14.13 5.70
N MET A 30 -18.78 -14.31 6.52
CA MET A 30 -18.88 -15.08 7.77
C MET A 30 -19.93 -14.49 8.73
N SER A 31 -20.27 -13.20 8.61
CA SER A 31 -21.36 -12.56 9.38
C SER A 31 -22.72 -13.23 9.22
N LEU A 32 -22.90 -14.03 8.15
CA LEU A 32 -24.12 -14.77 7.86
C LEU A 32 -24.20 -16.12 8.59
N LEU A 33 -23.07 -16.65 9.09
CA LEU A 33 -23.03 -17.96 9.74
C LEU A 33 -23.80 -17.97 11.07
N SER A 34 -23.63 -16.94 11.89
CA SER A 34 -24.33 -16.81 13.16
C SER A 34 -24.30 -15.39 13.72
N ARG A 35 -25.10 -15.14 14.76
CA ARG A 35 -25.08 -13.85 15.49
C ARG A 35 -23.71 -13.52 16.06
N ARG A 36 -22.90 -14.53 16.41
CA ARG A 36 -21.56 -14.34 16.98
C ARG A 36 -20.59 -13.77 15.95
N TRP A 37 -20.70 -14.19 14.68
CA TRP A 37 -19.81 -13.75 13.60
C TRP A 37 -20.17 -12.39 13.03
N ARG A 38 -21.38 -11.90 13.29
CA ARG A 38 -21.94 -10.69 12.66
C ARG A 38 -21.05 -9.46 12.77
N HIS A 39 -20.28 -9.37 13.85
CA HIS A 39 -19.51 -8.19 14.22
C HIS A 39 -18.00 -8.41 14.23
N LEU A 40 -17.52 -9.64 14.07
CA LEU A 40 -16.10 -9.97 14.19
C LEU A 40 -15.23 -9.34 13.10
N TRP A 41 -15.79 -9.10 11.92
CA TRP A 41 -15.06 -8.46 10.83
C TRP A 41 -14.75 -6.99 11.15
N ARG A 42 -15.56 -6.35 12.02
CA ARG A 42 -15.35 -4.96 12.43
C ARG A 42 -14.15 -4.81 13.33
N SER A 43 -13.81 -5.82 14.12
CA SER A 43 -12.62 -5.85 14.98
C SER A 43 -11.47 -6.68 14.40
N ALA A 44 -11.51 -7.01 13.10
CA ALA A 44 -10.49 -7.84 12.48
C ALA A 44 -9.12 -7.12 12.51
N PRO A 45 -8.04 -7.78 13.00
CA PRO A 45 -6.73 -7.15 13.13
C PRO A 45 -6.02 -6.96 11.79
N LEU A 46 -6.51 -7.59 10.71
CA LEU A 46 -5.96 -7.50 9.37
C LEU A 46 -7.07 -7.10 8.41
N ILE A 47 -6.84 -6.06 7.61
CA ILE A 47 -7.72 -5.65 6.52
C ILE A 47 -6.98 -5.93 5.22
N LYS A 48 -7.57 -6.79 4.38
CA LYS A 48 -7.08 -7.07 3.03
C LYS A 48 -8.18 -6.81 2.01
N ILE A 49 -7.98 -5.78 1.20
CA ILE A 49 -8.87 -5.35 0.12
C ILE A 49 -8.15 -5.60 -1.20
N ASP A 50 -8.76 -6.38 -2.10
CA ASP A 50 -8.18 -6.72 -3.39
C ASP A 50 -9.23 -6.56 -4.51
N SER A 51 -8.95 -5.70 -5.49
CA SER A 51 -9.84 -5.49 -6.63
C SER A 51 -10.03 -6.75 -7.48
N HIS A 52 -9.06 -7.69 -7.46
CA HIS A 52 -9.19 -8.96 -8.17
C HIS A 52 -10.33 -9.83 -7.59
N ASP A 53 -10.68 -9.68 -6.32
CA ASP A 53 -11.82 -10.39 -5.69
C ASP A 53 -13.17 -9.99 -6.31
N PHE A 54 -13.20 -8.86 -7.02
CA PHE A 54 -14.36 -8.32 -7.71
C PHE A 54 -14.27 -8.51 -9.24
N GLY A 55 -13.29 -9.30 -9.71
CA GLY A 55 -13.08 -9.55 -11.13
C GLY A 55 -12.50 -8.36 -11.88
N ILE A 56 -11.90 -7.39 -11.19
CA ILE A 56 -11.25 -6.22 -11.79
C ILE A 56 -9.85 -6.64 -12.23
N SER A 57 -9.76 -7.13 -13.47
CA SER A 57 -8.51 -7.55 -14.12
C SER A 57 -8.32 -6.84 -15.46
N GLY A 58 -7.09 -6.84 -15.98
CA GLY A 58 -6.71 -6.05 -17.17
C GLY A 58 -7.31 -6.54 -18.49
N ILE A 59 -8.06 -7.64 -18.46
CA ILE A 59 -8.68 -8.27 -19.62
C ILE A 59 -10.20 -8.00 -19.63
N SER A 60 -10.74 -7.28 -18.64
CA SER A 60 -12.19 -7.05 -18.55
C SER A 60 -12.66 -6.01 -19.58
N SER A 61 -13.81 -6.24 -20.23
CA SER A 61 -14.43 -5.25 -21.11
C SER A 61 -14.89 -4.02 -20.32
N ARG A 62 -14.87 -2.83 -20.94
CA ARG A 62 -15.19 -1.54 -20.29
C ARG A 62 -16.54 -1.55 -19.58
N ASP A 63 -17.61 -2.04 -20.24
CA ASP A 63 -18.96 -2.04 -19.67
C ASP A 63 -19.08 -2.92 -18.41
N THR A 64 -18.36 -4.05 -18.38
CA THR A 64 -18.31 -4.90 -17.17
C THR A 64 -17.38 -4.37 -16.09
N MET A 65 -16.51 -3.41 -16.42
CA MET A 65 -15.57 -2.82 -15.47
C MET A 65 -16.28 -1.86 -14.52
N ASP A 66 -17.15 -0.99 -15.02
CA ASP A 66 -17.85 0.01 -14.22
C ASP A 66 -18.73 -0.65 -13.13
N GLU A 67 -19.48 -1.69 -13.49
CA GLU A 67 -20.30 -2.44 -12.53
C GLU A 67 -19.45 -3.16 -11.47
N ARG A 68 -18.34 -3.78 -11.89
CA ARG A 68 -17.42 -4.45 -10.96
C ARG A 68 -16.73 -3.44 -10.04
N TRP A 69 -16.37 -2.28 -10.58
CA TRP A 69 -15.78 -1.18 -9.83
C TRP A 69 -16.76 -0.63 -8.80
N ALA A 70 -18.01 -0.36 -9.19
CA ALA A 70 -19.03 0.12 -8.25
C ALA A 70 -19.22 -0.85 -7.06
N ARG A 71 -19.26 -2.16 -7.34
CA ARG A 71 -19.35 -3.20 -6.28
C ARG A 71 -18.12 -3.21 -5.37
N PHE A 72 -16.93 -3.08 -5.95
CA PHE A 72 -15.68 -2.99 -5.20
C PHE A 72 -15.63 -1.73 -4.34
N GLU A 73 -16.07 -0.61 -4.89
CA GLU A 73 -16.09 0.69 -4.23
C GLU A 73 -17.01 0.69 -3.03
N ASP A 74 -18.26 0.25 -3.22
CA ASP A 74 -19.24 0.11 -2.15
C ASP A 74 -18.70 -0.80 -1.04
N PHE A 75 -18.10 -1.93 -1.43
CA PHE A 75 -17.54 -2.86 -0.47
C PHE A 75 -16.39 -2.25 0.34
N ALA A 76 -15.38 -1.70 -0.32
CA ALA A 76 -14.20 -1.13 0.32
C ALA A 76 -14.58 0.06 1.21
N THR A 77 -15.44 0.94 0.71
CA THR A 77 -15.90 2.12 1.47
C THR A 77 -16.69 1.72 2.71
N ASN A 78 -17.64 0.77 2.60
CA ASN A 78 -18.43 0.32 3.74
C ASN A 78 -17.58 -0.45 4.75
N LEU A 79 -16.68 -1.33 4.28
CA LEU A 79 -15.76 -2.07 5.15
C LEU A 79 -14.96 -1.10 6.03
N LEU A 80 -14.39 -0.06 5.43
CA LEU A 80 -13.60 0.96 6.14
C LEU A 80 -14.45 1.96 6.93
N LEU A 81 -15.72 2.15 6.59
CA LEU A 81 -16.61 3.01 7.37
C LEU A 81 -17.02 2.35 8.69
N PHE A 82 -17.22 1.04 8.67
CA PHE A 82 -17.81 0.27 9.77
C PHE A 82 -16.79 -0.57 10.54
N HIS A 83 -15.51 -0.55 10.16
CA HIS A 83 -14.46 -1.18 10.95
C HIS A 83 -14.18 -0.37 12.22
N ASP A 84 -14.12 -1.08 13.35
CA ASP A 84 -14.01 -0.54 14.68
C ASP A 84 -12.60 0.03 14.91
N ASN A 85 -12.49 1.34 15.13
CA ASN A 85 -11.23 2.04 15.36
C ASN A 85 -10.71 1.86 16.81
N ILE A 86 -10.74 0.65 17.34
CA ILE A 86 -10.58 0.38 18.77
C ILE A 86 -9.12 0.09 19.16
N SER A 87 -8.24 -0.24 18.21
CA SER A 87 -6.82 -0.52 18.47
C SER A 87 -5.98 -0.50 17.19
N SER A 88 -4.67 -0.26 17.32
CA SER A 88 -3.70 -0.29 16.21
C SER A 88 -3.87 -1.55 15.36
N LEU A 89 -4.08 -1.36 14.06
CA LEU A 89 -4.29 -2.48 13.14
C LEU A 89 -3.00 -3.29 12.97
N GLY A 90 -3.10 -4.61 12.84
CA GLY A 90 -1.94 -5.45 12.55
C GLY A 90 -1.40 -5.19 11.14
N ALA A 91 -2.30 -5.21 10.14
CA ALA A 91 -1.94 -4.89 8.76
C ALA A 91 -3.12 -4.31 7.98
N PHE A 92 -2.80 -3.31 7.15
CA PHE A 92 -3.66 -2.81 6.09
C PHE A 92 -3.04 -3.15 4.75
N ARG A 93 -3.77 -3.89 3.90
CA ARG A 93 -3.32 -4.27 2.56
C ARG A 93 -4.38 -3.88 1.54
N LEU A 94 -4.02 -2.99 0.64
CA LEU A 94 -4.88 -2.55 -0.46
C LEU A 94 -4.21 -2.91 -1.78
N ARG A 95 -4.86 -3.75 -2.58
CA ARG A 95 -4.53 -3.99 -3.98
C ARG A 95 -5.67 -3.47 -4.85
N SER A 96 -5.38 -2.52 -5.72
CA SER A 96 -6.36 -1.93 -6.62
C SER A 96 -5.78 -1.68 -7.99
N ARG A 97 -6.59 -1.86 -9.04
CA ARG A 97 -6.27 -1.29 -10.36
C ARG A 97 -6.71 0.17 -10.43
N LEU A 98 -5.96 0.99 -11.15
CA LEU A 98 -6.28 2.39 -11.40
C LEU A 98 -7.48 2.47 -12.34
N HIS A 99 -8.65 2.76 -11.77
CA HIS A 99 -9.84 3.16 -12.51
C HIS A 99 -10.31 4.54 -12.05
N ASN A 100 -10.32 4.78 -10.73
CA ASN A 100 -10.62 6.09 -10.15
C ASN A 100 -9.76 6.37 -8.90
N MET A 101 -8.94 7.42 -8.97
CA MET A 101 -7.98 7.81 -7.93
C MET A 101 -8.65 8.30 -6.65
N CYS A 102 -9.78 9.01 -6.73
CA CYS A 102 -10.34 9.68 -5.55
C CYS A 102 -10.83 8.68 -4.48
N HIS A 103 -11.34 7.52 -4.89
CA HIS A 103 -11.76 6.47 -3.97
C HIS A 103 -10.56 5.74 -3.36
N VAL A 104 -9.56 5.42 -4.19
CA VAL A 104 -8.32 4.77 -3.73
C VAL A 104 -7.64 5.63 -2.69
N ASP A 105 -7.49 6.92 -2.94
CA ASP A 105 -6.91 7.87 -1.99
C ASP A 105 -7.68 7.92 -0.68
N ARG A 106 -9.02 7.95 -0.75
CA ARG A 106 -9.87 7.92 0.44
C ARG A 106 -9.67 6.64 1.25
N TRP A 107 -9.52 5.49 0.60
CA TRP A 107 -9.27 4.22 1.29
C TRP A 107 -7.88 4.16 1.90
N VAL A 108 -6.86 4.68 1.20
CA VAL A 108 -5.50 4.79 1.74
C VAL A 108 -5.48 5.68 2.98
N ARG A 109 -6.12 6.87 2.92
CA ARG A 109 -6.29 7.76 4.10
C ARG A 109 -6.88 6.99 5.26
N ARG A 110 -8.01 6.32 5.04
CA ARG A 110 -8.71 5.62 6.11
C ARG A 110 -7.93 4.44 6.65
N GLY A 111 -7.21 3.72 5.78
CA GLY A 111 -6.27 2.67 6.16
C GLY A 111 -5.14 3.15 7.05
N ILE A 112 -4.59 4.33 6.76
CA ILE A 112 -3.54 4.98 7.55
C ILE A 112 -4.06 5.43 8.91
N GLU A 113 -5.29 5.93 8.99
CA GLU A 113 -5.93 6.36 10.25
C GLU A 113 -6.11 5.20 11.26
N TYR A 114 -6.05 3.95 10.82
CA TYR A 114 -6.02 2.78 11.71
C TYR A 114 -4.65 2.46 12.31
N CYS A 115 -3.63 3.27 12.01
CA CYS A 115 -2.24 3.11 12.47
C CYS A 115 -1.71 1.66 12.33
N PRO A 116 -1.70 1.09 11.10
CA PRO A 116 -1.34 -0.30 10.92
C PRO A 116 0.15 -0.55 11.18
N SER A 117 0.49 -1.73 11.72
CA SER A 117 1.89 -2.14 11.83
C SER A 117 2.53 -2.43 10.48
N VAL A 118 1.74 -2.97 9.55
CA VAL A 118 2.13 -3.20 8.16
C VAL A 118 1.18 -2.45 7.23
N LEU A 119 1.68 -1.49 6.48
CA LEU A 119 0.94 -0.81 5.42
C LEU A 119 1.45 -1.31 4.07
N GLN A 120 0.58 -1.98 3.31
CA GLN A 120 0.87 -2.45 1.96
C GLN A 120 -0.11 -1.81 0.96
N ILE A 121 0.43 -1.09 -0.01
CA ILE A 121 -0.35 -0.41 -1.04
C ILE A 121 0.16 -0.89 -2.40
N GLN A 122 -0.72 -1.53 -3.16
CA GLN A 122 -0.45 -2.04 -4.49
C GLN A 122 -1.45 -1.47 -5.49
N ILE A 123 -1.03 -0.40 -6.16
CA ILE A 123 -1.83 0.29 -7.16
C ILE A 123 -1.30 -0.04 -8.54
N LEU A 124 -2.13 -0.70 -9.34
CA LEU A 124 -1.78 -1.25 -10.65
C LEU A 124 -2.40 -0.37 -11.75
N GLY A 125 -1.59 0.30 -12.57
CA GLY A 125 -2.08 0.99 -13.77
C GLY A 125 -0.95 1.43 -14.69
N PHE A 126 -1.29 1.72 -15.94
CA PHE A 126 -0.33 1.77 -17.05
C PHE A 126 0.33 3.14 -17.30
N ASP A 127 -0.21 4.26 -16.81
CA ASP A 127 0.27 5.59 -17.26
C ASP A 127 0.45 6.68 -16.19
N HIS A 128 -0.21 6.56 -15.04
CA HIS A 128 -0.20 7.63 -14.04
C HIS A 128 0.21 7.03 -12.70
N GLY A 129 1.52 6.99 -12.45
CA GLY A 129 2.09 6.46 -11.21
C GLY A 129 1.32 6.97 -9.99
N PHE A 130 1.05 6.07 -9.04
CA PHE A 130 0.36 6.43 -7.82
C PHE A 130 1.20 7.45 -7.04
N LYS A 131 0.67 8.66 -6.87
CA LYS A 131 1.21 9.57 -5.87
C LYS A 131 0.78 9.04 -4.52
N LEU A 132 1.74 8.78 -3.65
CA LEU A 132 1.44 8.77 -2.23
C LEU A 132 0.69 10.07 -1.92
N PRO A 133 -0.45 10.01 -1.23
CA PRO A 133 -1.21 11.20 -0.91
C PRO A 133 -0.44 12.12 0.05
N VAL A 134 0.48 12.95 -0.46
CA VAL A 134 1.28 13.93 0.30
C VAL A 134 0.47 15.15 0.62
N ASP A 135 -0.28 15.62 -0.37
CA ASP A 135 -1.13 16.81 -0.27
C ASP A 135 -2.21 16.61 0.79
N MET A 136 -2.51 15.34 1.12
CA MET A 136 -3.46 14.92 2.15
C MET A 136 -2.90 15.01 3.58
N LEU A 137 -1.62 15.38 3.74
CA LEU A 137 -0.95 15.60 5.02
C LEU A 137 -0.92 17.09 5.39
N ILE A 138 -1.46 17.96 4.54
CA ILE A 138 -1.43 19.42 4.69
C ILE A 138 -2.83 20.02 4.88
N GLU A 139 -3.91 19.31 4.53
CA GLU A 139 -5.26 19.85 4.73
C GLU A 139 -5.79 19.61 6.15
N ASN A 140 -5.42 20.54 7.05
CA ASN A 140 -6.16 20.98 8.26
C ASN A 140 -5.63 20.60 9.67
N SER A 141 -4.33 20.46 9.90
CA SER A 141 -3.77 20.69 11.25
C SER A 141 -2.24 20.68 11.26
N ASP A 142 -1.62 21.59 12.00
CA ASP A 142 -0.17 21.71 12.28
C ASP A 142 0.47 20.49 12.98
N LYS A 143 -0.14 19.31 12.92
CA LYS A 143 0.38 18.05 13.47
C LYS A 143 0.05 16.91 12.52
N PHE A 144 1.06 16.50 11.76
CA PHE A 144 1.05 15.26 11.00
C PHE A 144 0.81 14.06 11.97
N PRO A 145 -0.03 13.07 11.63
CA PRO A 145 -0.27 11.93 12.49
C PRO A 145 1.01 11.09 12.66
N ILE A 146 1.41 10.84 13.90
CA ILE A 146 2.57 9.99 14.20
C ILE A 146 2.12 8.52 14.07
N PHE A 147 2.74 7.79 13.15
CA PHE A 147 2.55 6.36 12.94
C PHE A 147 3.45 5.54 13.88
N ASP A 148 3.15 5.62 15.17
CA ASP A 148 3.89 5.00 16.26
C ASP A 148 3.95 3.46 16.20
N ASN A 149 2.95 2.83 15.58
CA ASN A 149 2.84 1.37 15.46
C ASN A 149 3.41 0.80 14.16
N MET A 150 3.67 1.65 13.17
CA MET A 150 4.06 1.22 11.83
C MET A 150 5.51 0.73 11.80
N ARG A 151 5.70 -0.50 11.34
CA ARG A 151 7.00 -1.18 11.22
C ARG A 151 7.37 -1.50 9.79
N THR A 152 6.38 -1.72 8.92
CA THR A 152 6.62 -2.02 7.52
C THR A 152 5.76 -1.15 6.62
N LEU A 153 6.42 -0.49 5.67
CA LEU A 153 5.80 0.22 4.55
C LEU A 153 6.16 -0.53 3.27
N ASP A 154 5.15 -1.00 2.55
CA ASP A 154 5.30 -1.74 1.29
C ASP A 154 4.49 -1.06 0.19
N LEU A 155 5.21 -0.56 -0.81
CA LEU A 155 4.67 0.25 -1.88
C LEU A 155 5.00 -0.40 -3.21
N TYR A 156 3.96 -0.77 -3.95
CA TYR A 156 4.10 -1.30 -5.30
C TYR A 156 3.69 -0.24 -6.32
N GLY A 157 4.56 -0.02 -7.30
CA GLY A 157 4.26 0.79 -8.47
C GLY A 157 4.19 2.31 -8.23
N CYS A 158 4.57 2.78 -7.04
CA CYS A 158 4.50 4.21 -6.71
C CYS A 158 5.52 5.06 -7.50
N PHE A 159 6.62 4.45 -7.94
CA PHE A 159 7.72 5.14 -8.63
C PHE A 159 7.80 4.85 -10.14
N CYS A 160 6.81 4.20 -10.74
CA CYS A 160 6.82 3.78 -12.16
C CYS A 160 6.93 4.88 -13.23
N ASN A 161 6.98 6.16 -12.89
CA ASN A 161 7.21 7.23 -13.87
C ASN A 161 8.13 8.32 -13.30
N GLU A 162 8.96 8.90 -14.17
CA GLU A 162 9.93 9.97 -13.83
C GLU A 162 9.26 11.29 -13.51
N TYR A 163 8.06 11.51 -14.06
CA TYR A 163 7.26 12.67 -13.74
C TYR A 163 7.06 12.72 -12.21
N GLU A 164 7.44 13.85 -11.63
CA GLU A 164 7.21 14.13 -10.21
C GLU A 164 7.94 13.17 -9.26
N LEU A 165 9.06 12.56 -9.69
CA LEU A 165 9.92 11.74 -8.82
C LEU A 165 10.31 12.49 -7.54
N ASN A 166 10.62 13.77 -7.65
CA ASN A 166 10.94 14.62 -6.51
C ASN A 166 9.74 14.76 -5.55
N ASP A 167 8.54 14.96 -6.05
CA ASP A 167 7.33 15.11 -5.22
C ASP A 167 6.99 13.78 -4.53
N LYS A 168 7.18 12.65 -5.21
CA LYS A 168 7.04 11.30 -4.63
C LYS A 168 8.11 10.99 -3.60
N LEU A 169 9.35 11.45 -3.81
CA LEU A 169 10.40 11.34 -2.81
C LEU A 169 10.06 12.21 -1.60
N GLU A 170 9.56 13.43 -1.78
CA GLU A 170 9.13 14.31 -0.70
C GLU A 170 7.94 13.73 0.07
N ALA A 171 7.01 13.05 -0.63
CA ALA A 171 5.96 12.23 -0.05
C ALA A 171 6.50 11.22 0.95
N LEU A 172 7.43 10.41 0.44
CA LEU A 172 8.01 9.30 1.15
C LEU A 172 8.82 9.82 2.34
N ARG A 173 9.55 10.93 2.18
CA ARG A 173 10.27 11.61 3.25
C ARG A 173 9.34 12.03 4.37
N SER A 174 8.26 12.73 4.02
CA SER A 174 7.26 13.21 4.98
C SER A 174 6.61 12.05 5.72
N PHE A 175 6.32 10.95 5.01
CA PHE A 175 5.76 9.75 5.62
C PHE A 175 6.73 9.07 6.60
N ILE A 176 7.99 8.84 6.19
CA ILE A 176 9.00 8.19 7.03
C ILE A 176 9.31 9.03 8.28
N LYS A 177 9.38 10.35 8.15
CA LYS A 177 9.59 11.26 9.29
C LYS A 177 8.54 11.08 10.39
N ASN A 178 7.32 10.72 10.02
CA ASN A 178 6.21 10.53 10.93
C ASN A 178 5.98 9.07 11.32
N ALA A 179 6.81 8.13 10.84
CA ALA A 179 6.80 6.72 11.22
C ALA A 179 8.08 6.38 12.03
N PRO A 180 8.19 6.80 13.31
CA PRO A 180 9.41 6.64 14.11
C PRO A 180 9.76 5.18 14.41
N CYS A 181 8.79 4.27 14.27
CA CYS A 181 8.97 2.83 14.47
C CYS A 181 9.19 2.03 13.19
N LEU A 182 9.32 2.70 12.03
CA LEU A 182 9.50 2.03 10.76
C LEU A 182 10.82 1.25 10.75
N GLU A 183 10.75 -0.05 10.49
CA GLU A 183 11.90 -0.96 10.46
C GLU A 183 12.24 -1.41 9.04
N LYS A 184 11.22 -1.54 8.19
CA LYS A 184 11.32 -2.03 6.82
C LYS A 184 10.55 -1.15 5.84
N LEU A 185 11.23 -0.71 4.78
CA LEU A 185 10.63 -0.09 3.60
C LEU A 185 10.78 -1.05 2.42
N ILE A 186 9.70 -1.34 1.71
CA ILE A 186 9.69 -2.17 0.51
C ILE A 186 9.14 -1.34 -0.64
N LEU A 187 9.91 -1.28 -1.72
CA LEU A 187 9.59 -0.57 -2.94
C LEU A 187 9.56 -1.61 -4.08
N GLN A 188 8.37 -1.99 -4.54
CA GLN A 188 8.17 -3.00 -5.57
C GLN A 188 7.81 -2.36 -6.91
N TYR A 189 8.30 -2.94 -8.01
CA TYR A 189 7.96 -2.54 -9.38
C TYR A 189 8.04 -1.02 -9.55
N CYS A 190 9.12 -0.42 -9.06
CA CYS A 190 9.29 1.03 -9.02
C CYS A 190 9.77 1.62 -10.35
N MET A 191 9.65 0.88 -11.46
CA MET A 191 10.32 1.18 -12.73
C MET A 191 9.43 0.83 -13.92
N TYR A 192 9.68 1.50 -15.05
CA TYR A 192 8.82 1.51 -16.24
C TYR A 192 9.25 0.50 -17.30
N TYR A 193 8.26 0.06 -18.09
CA TYR A 193 8.45 -0.62 -19.37
C TYR A 193 8.45 0.44 -20.50
N SER A 194 9.61 0.90 -20.96
CA SER A 194 9.62 1.66 -22.23
C SER A 194 9.50 0.69 -23.40
N PHE A 195 8.28 0.50 -23.90
CA PHE A 195 8.07 0.07 -25.29
C PHE A 195 8.47 1.21 -26.23
N SER A 196 9.77 1.45 -26.38
CA SER A 196 10.26 2.26 -27.49
C SER A 196 11.42 1.54 -28.15
N ASP A 197 11.14 0.93 -29.31
CA ASP A 197 12.13 0.43 -30.28
C ASP A 197 13.04 1.55 -30.85
N SER A 198 12.98 2.76 -30.31
CA SER A 198 13.93 3.82 -30.61
C SER A 198 15.13 3.67 -29.67
N GLU A 199 16.31 3.47 -30.25
CA GLU A 199 17.62 3.67 -29.62
C GLU A 199 17.62 4.99 -28.83
N TRP A 200 17.28 4.91 -27.55
CA TRP A 200 17.30 6.05 -26.66
C TRP A 200 18.65 6.01 -25.95
N GLU A 201 19.60 6.82 -26.43
CA GLU A 201 20.79 7.11 -25.64
C GLU A 201 20.32 7.80 -24.35
N PRO A 202 20.64 7.26 -23.16
CA PRO A 202 20.23 7.88 -21.91
C PRO A 202 20.99 9.20 -21.79
N GLU A 203 20.35 10.30 -22.18
CA GLU A 203 20.78 11.63 -21.76
C GLU A 203 20.75 11.62 -20.24
N ARG A 204 21.92 11.46 -19.62
CA ARG A 204 22.12 11.62 -18.18
C ARG A 204 21.76 13.05 -17.82
N LYS A 205 20.47 13.34 -17.66
CA LYS A 205 20.02 14.58 -17.05
C LYS A 205 20.50 14.51 -15.62
N ASN A 206 21.52 15.32 -15.32
CA ASN A 206 21.97 15.54 -13.95
C ASN A 206 20.81 16.19 -13.20
N ILE A 207 19.90 15.39 -12.64
CA ILE A 207 18.86 15.87 -11.75
C ILE A 207 19.57 16.29 -10.47
N THR A 208 19.77 17.60 -10.32
CA THR A 208 20.28 18.20 -9.10
C THR A 208 19.20 18.12 -8.03
N LEU A 209 19.28 17.10 -7.18
CA LEU A 209 18.53 17.05 -5.93
C LEU A 209 19.04 18.18 -5.02
N HIS A 210 18.21 19.21 -4.84
CA HIS A 210 18.54 20.33 -3.96
C HIS A 210 18.74 19.84 -2.53
N ARG A 211 19.89 20.19 -1.93
CA ARG A 211 20.17 20.00 -0.50
C ARG A 211 19.15 20.79 0.32
N HIS A 212 18.08 20.17 0.78
CA HIS A 212 17.41 20.63 2.00
C HIS A 212 17.93 19.79 3.17
N GLY A 213 18.81 20.42 3.95
CA GLY A 213 19.70 19.82 4.95
C GLY A 213 19.04 19.29 6.22
N ASN A 214 17.96 18.53 6.13
CA ASN A 214 17.42 17.82 7.29
C ASN A 214 17.77 16.33 7.20
N ILE A 215 18.83 15.96 7.93
CA ILE A 215 19.19 14.57 8.21
C ILE A 215 18.02 13.90 8.92
N PHE A 216 17.69 12.69 8.51
CA PHE A 216 16.47 11.99 8.88
C PHE A 216 16.52 11.55 10.35
N GLN A 217 15.36 11.59 11.01
CA GLN A 217 15.15 10.96 12.32
C GLN A 217 14.25 9.73 12.13
N CYS A 218 14.79 8.63 11.60
CA CYS A 218 14.17 7.32 11.70
C CYS A 218 15.22 6.30 12.18
N GLN A 219 15.48 6.30 13.49
CA GLN A 219 16.56 5.50 14.09
C GLN A 219 16.35 3.98 13.98
N LYS A 220 15.12 3.54 13.68
CA LYS A 220 14.75 2.13 13.63
C LYS A 220 14.72 1.54 12.22
N LEU A 221 14.83 2.36 11.17
CA LEU A 221 14.80 1.86 9.80
C LEU A 221 16.09 1.09 9.53
N LYS A 222 15.97 -0.22 9.36
CA LYS A 222 17.12 -1.12 9.16
C LYS A 222 17.26 -1.58 7.72
N LEU A 223 16.15 -1.67 6.99
CA LEU A 223 16.10 -2.29 5.67
C LEU A 223 15.23 -1.49 4.70
N ILE A 224 15.81 -1.18 3.56
CA ILE A 224 15.13 -0.70 2.36
C ILE A 224 15.29 -1.78 1.31
N GLU A 225 14.21 -2.45 0.95
CA GLU A 225 14.19 -3.49 -0.07
C GLU A 225 13.61 -2.89 -1.36
N VAL A 226 14.44 -2.81 -2.41
CA VAL A 226 14.00 -2.38 -3.74
C VAL A 226 13.91 -3.62 -4.62
N ILE A 227 12.70 -3.89 -5.09
CA ILE A 227 12.35 -5.05 -5.90
C ILE A 227 12.09 -4.56 -7.33
N TYR A 228 12.84 -5.08 -8.30
CA TYR A 228 12.88 -4.59 -9.68
C TYR A 228 12.93 -5.76 -10.69
N ASP A 229 12.51 -5.55 -11.94
CA ASP A 229 12.47 -6.58 -12.99
C ASP A 229 13.36 -6.28 -14.23
N TYR A 230 13.91 -5.08 -14.38
CA TYR A 230 14.81 -4.70 -15.50
C TYR A 230 16.17 -4.12 -15.08
N ASP A 231 17.24 -4.52 -15.79
CA ASP A 231 18.65 -4.19 -15.46
C ASP A 231 19.17 -2.86 -16.06
N HIS A 232 18.36 -2.15 -16.86
CA HIS A 232 18.85 -1.02 -17.67
C HIS A 232 18.36 0.37 -17.25
N ASP A 233 17.77 0.49 -16.06
CA ASP A 233 17.13 1.75 -15.65
C ASP A 233 18.02 2.65 -14.79
N HIS A 234 18.41 3.78 -15.39
CA HIS A 234 19.07 4.90 -14.71
C HIS A 234 18.25 5.46 -13.52
N GLN A 235 16.92 5.30 -13.55
CA GLN A 235 16.02 5.66 -12.44
C GLN A 235 16.29 4.85 -11.17
N LEU A 236 16.67 3.57 -11.28
CA LEU A 236 17.06 2.78 -10.10
C LEU A 236 18.27 3.40 -9.42
N ILE A 237 19.27 3.80 -10.20
CA ILE A 237 20.50 4.43 -9.66
C ILE A 237 20.14 5.73 -8.96
N GLU A 238 19.28 6.56 -9.54
CA GLU A 238 18.85 7.82 -8.95
C GLU A 238 18.02 7.62 -7.66
N LEU A 239 17.08 6.68 -7.67
CA LEU A 239 16.29 6.31 -6.50
C LEU A 239 17.20 5.81 -5.37
N LEU A 240 18.13 4.91 -5.66
CA LEU A 240 19.09 4.38 -4.69
C LEU A 240 20.00 5.47 -4.13
N TRP A 241 20.49 6.36 -4.99
CA TRP A 241 21.33 7.47 -4.57
C TRP A 241 20.56 8.46 -3.69
N SER A 242 19.29 8.74 -4.04
CA SER A 242 18.37 9.55 -3.25
C SER A 242 18.10 8.93 -1.89
N LEU A 243 17.79 7.64 -1.86
CA LEU A 243 17.51 6.89 -0.62
C LEU A 243 18.74 6.77 0.28
N GLY A 244 19.92 6.46 -0.28
CA GLY A 244 21.16 6.36 0.49
C GLY A 244 21.61 7.68 1.11
N ARG A 245 21.41 8.81 0.40
CA ARG A 245 21.63 10.15 0.97
C ARG A 245 20.66 10.50 2.09
N SER A 246 19.47 9.95 1.99
CA SER A 246 18.36 10.27 2.86
C SER A 246 18.41 9.43 4.14
N LEU A 247 18.65 8.14 4.00
CA LEU A 247 18.50 7.17 5.06
C LEU A 247 19.85 6.46 5.23
N PRO A 248 20.89 7.16 5.70
CA PRO A 248 22.26 6.64 5.69
C PRO A 248 22.46 5.42 6.60
N ASP A 249 21.63 5.27 7.64
CA ASP A 249 21.71 4.17 8.60
C ASP A 249 20.98 2.90 8.14
N ALA A 250 20.21 2.97 7.05
CA ALA A 250 19.43 1.84 6.56
C ALA A 250 20.22 1.03 5.52
N SER A 251 20.20 -0.30 5.64
CA SER A 251 20.74 -1.18 4.61
C SER A 251 19.82 -1.19 3.39
N ILE A 252 20.40 -1.06 2.20
CA ILE A 252 19.65 -1.15 0.94
C ILE A 252 19.89 -2.53 0.33
N LYS A 253 18.82 -3.30 0.20
CA LYS A 253 18.81 -4.61 -0.46
C LYS A 253 18.13 -4.47 -1.81
N LEU A 254 18.82 -4.92 -2.85
CA LEU A 254 18.28 -5.05 -4.19
C LEU A 254 17.82 -6.50 -4.41
N SER A 255 16.62 -6.69 -4.93
CA SER A 255 16.10 -8.02 -5.29
C SER A 255 15.52 -7.96 -6.69
N LYS A 256 16.19 -8.62 -7.63
CA LYS A 256 15.69 -8.75 -8.99
C LYS A 256 14.61 -9.84 -9.03
N ILE A 257 13.44 -9.54 -9.59
CA ILE A 257 12.44 -10.53 -9.96
C ILE A 257 12.69 -10.89 -11.43
N GLU A 258 12.96 -12.16 -11.67
CA GLU A 258 12.84 -12.71 -13.02
C GLU A 258 11.35 -12.89 -13.31
N LEU A 259 10.75 -11.97 -14.09
CA LEU A 259 9.50 -12.29 -14.75
C LEU A 259 9.81 -13.43 -15.72
N PHE A 260 9.22 -14.61 -15.47
CA PHE A 260 9.43 -15.82 -16.26
C PHE A 260 9.27 -15.56 -17.78
N PRO A 261 10.01 -16.31 -18.63
CA PRO A 261 10.25 -16.02 -20.04
C PRO A 261 9.00 -16.05 -20.93
#